data_AF-X1CIF4-F1
#
_entry.id   AF-X1CIF4-F1
#
_cell.length_a   1.000
_cell.length_b   1.000
_cell.length_c   1.000
_cell.angle_alpha   90.00
_cell.angle_beta   90.00
_cell.angle_gamma   90.00
#
_symmetry.space_group_name_H-M   'P 1'
#
loop_
_entity.id
_entity.type
_entity.pdbx_description
1 polymer ?
#
loop_
_entity_poly.entity_id
_entity_poly.type
_entity_poly.pdbx_seq_one_letter_code
_entity_poly.pdbx_strand_id
1 'polypeptide(L)'
;SNMRVFVNLFIYVTAGEGTIIGIIPNTFEVAELNYLSSSDKYEGTFTIPITMQYSTIAGIKSVSTATEFDTSTNTGYLGVLIITAYDSEGGSDEFAIILIISEQPIDFSFIIIIVLVVIGIIGFAGMLIYFAKKQKRSKITQYQPMYQDYYYEPSIEKPEETYLTPDPLSHLEQFYCPFCGQFVTQPKKFCPHCGESLTFNETNE
;
A
#
# COMPACT_ATOMS: atom_id res chain seq x y z
N SER A 1 40.58 26.85 -5.88
CA SER A 1 40.05 26.69 -7.25
C SER A 1 38.56 26.58 -7.12
N ASN A 2 37.78 27.43 -7.79
CA ASN A 2 36.31 27.48 -7.67
C ASN A 2 35.69 26.64 -8.82
N MET A 3 36.15 25.39 -8.95
CA MET A 3 35.69 24.48 -9.98
C MET A 3 34.29 23.99 -9.62
N ARG A 4 33.41 23.89 -10.62
CA ARG A 4 32.03 23.40 -10.45
C ARG A 4 31.86 22.16 -11.30
N VAL A 5 31.39 21.08 -10.71
CA VAL A 5 31.25 19.79 -11.40
C VAL A 5 29.78 19.43 -11.45
N PHE A 6 29.27 19.19 -12.66
CA PHE A 6 27.88 18.81 -12.89
C PHE A 6 27.82 17.40 -13.47
N VAL A 7 26.75 16.68 -13.13
CA VAL A 7 26.44 15.36 -13.64
C VAL A 7 25.06 15.40 -14.29
N ASN A 8 24.97 14.93 -15.53
CA ASN A 8 23.75 14.90 -16.32
C ASN A 8 23.50 13.51 -16.88
N LEU A 9 22.24 13.06 -16.93
CA LEU A 9 21.87 11.81 -17.60
C LEU A 9 21.30 12.07 -18.99
N PHE A 10 21.79 11.28 -19.96
CA PHE A 10 21.27 11.19 -21.30
C PHE A 10 20.93 9.74 -21.64
N ILE A 11 19.92 9.55 -22.50
CA ILE A 11 19.61 8.25 -23.08
C ILE A 11 19.97 8.29 -24.56
N TYR A 12 20.69 7.28 -25.01
CA TYR A 12 21.04 7.07 -26.41
C TYR A 12 20.41 5.78 -26.91
N VAL A 13 19.96 5.77 -28.16
CA VAL A 13 19.49 4.59 -28.88
C VAL A 13 20.54 4.15 -29.87
N THR A 14 20.85 2.87 -29.88
CA THR A 14 21.69 2.24 -30.91
C THR A 14 20.82 1.38 -31.83
N ALA A 15 20.95 1.59 -33.14
CA ALA A 15 20.06 1.01 -34.15
C ALA A 15 20.78 0.02 -35.10
N GLY A 16 21.80 -0.68 -34.61
CA GLY A 16 22.68 -1.49 -35.45
C GLY A 16 23.54 -0.61 -36.38
N GLU A 17 24.57 -1.22 -36.99
CA GLU A 17 25.47 -0.52 -37.94
C GLU A 17 26.27 0.66 -37.37
N GLY A 18 26.41 0.76 -36.05
CA GLY A 18 27.20 1.82 -35.40
C GLY A 18 26.50 3.18 -35.32
N THR A 19 25.21 3.25 -35.64
CA THR A 19 24.43 4.49 -35.47
C THR A 19 24.01 4.66 -34.02
N ILE A 20 24.35 5.82 -33.45
CA ILE A 20 23.97 6.22 -32.09
C ILE A 20 23.14 7.51 -32.19
N ILE A 21 21.92 7.48 -31.65
CA ILE A 21 20.98 8.60 -31.68
C ILE A 21 20.72 9.04 -30.24
N GLY A 22 21.06 10.29 -29.92
CA GLY A 22 20.76 10.86 -28.60
C GLY A 22 19.29 11.25 -28.49
N ILE A 23 18.63 10.82 -27.42
CA ILE A 23 17.31 11.31 -27.02
C ILE A 23 17.54 12.55 -26.17
N ILE A 24 17.16 13.72 -26.70
CA ILE A 24 17.27 14.98 -25.95
C ILE A 24 16.05 15.08 -25.02
N PRO A 25 16.25 15.14 -23.69
CA PRO A 25 15.15 15.28 -22.77
C PRO A 25 14.50 16.66 -22.88
N ASN A 26 13.21 16.73 -22.58
CA ASN A 26 12.52 18.01 -22.40
C ASN A 26 13.01 18.75 -21.15
N THR A 27 13.43 18.01 -20.14
CA THR A 27 13.95 18.52 -18.85
C THR A 27 15.20 17.75 -18.49
N PHE A 28 16.31 18.44 -18.30
CA PHE A 28 17.57 17.82 -17.92
C PHE A 28 17.59 17.48 -16.43
N GLU A 29 17.94 16.24 -16.12
CA GLU A 29 18.29 15.82 -14.77
C GLU A 29 19.75 16.19 -14.52
N VAL A 30 19.98 17.18 -13.66
CA VAL A 30 21.31 17.75 -13.37
C VAL A 30 21.57 17.67 -11.87
N ALA A 31 22.73 17.17 -11.47
CA ALA A 31 23.24 17.32 -10.11
C ALA A 31 24.58 18.06 -10.10
N GLU A 32 24.73 19.03 -9.21
CA GLU A 32 26.02 19.66 -8.91
C GLU A 32 26.70 18.92 -7.77
N LEU A 33 27.97 18.54 -7.97
CA LEU A 33 28.78 17.88 -6.95
C LEU A 33 29.46 18.92 -6.06
N ASN A 34 29.59 18.58 -4.78
CA ASN A 34 30.20 19.46 -3.78
C ASN A 34 31.66 19.08 -3.58
N TYR A 35 32.54 20.07 -3.58
CA TYR A 35 33.94 19.85 -3.22
C TYR A 35 34.08 19.57 -1.73
N LEU A 36 34.69 18.43 -1.39
CA LEU A 36 34.96 18.02 -0.02
C LEU A 36 36.46 18.18 0.28
N SER A 37 36.80 19.19 1.08
CA SER A 37 38.20 19.52 1.40
C SER A 37 38.94 18.44 2.19
N SER A 38 38.21 17.50 2.83
CA SER A 38 38.81 16.40 3.59
C SER A 38 39.30 15.23 2.72
N SER A 39 38.66 14.99 1.57
CA SER A 39 39.00 13.90 0.65
C SER A 39 39.64 14.37 -0.66
N ASP A 40 39.67 15.69 -0.89
CA ASP A 40 40.09 16.34 -2.15
C ASP A 40 39.30 15.81 -3.36
N LYS A 41 37.99 15.59 -3.16
CA LYS A 41 37.08 15.03 -4.16
C LYS A 41 35.80 15.83 -4.27
N TYR A 42 35.16 15.71 -5.43
CA TYR A 42 33.79 16.19 -5.64
C TYR A 42 32.83 15.04 -5.35
N GLU A 43 31.91 15.25 -4.41
CA GLU A 43 30.96 14.24 -3.95
C GLU A 43 29.53 14.78 -4.03
N GLY A 44 28.60 13.90 -4.39
CA GLY A 44 27.19 14.24 -4.52
C GLY A 44 26.37 13.01 -4.88
N THR A 45 25.05 13.19 -4.85
CA THR A 45 24.09 12.13 -5.19
C THR A 45 23.34 12.55 -6.45
N PHE A 46 23.21 11.63 -7.39
CA PHE A 46 22.41 11.81 -8.60
C PHE A 46 21.31 10.74 -8.61
N THR A 47 20.06 11.15 -8.81
CA THR A 47 18.93 10.23 -8.88
C THR A 47 18.54 10.05 -10.34
N ILE A 48 18.63 8.82 -10.84
CA ILE A 48 18.17 8.46 -12.18
C ILE A 48 16.64 8.36 -12.12
N PRO A 49 15.88 9.16 -12.88
CA PRO A 49 14.43 9.01 -12.96
C PRO A 49 14.10 7.69 -13.68
N ILE A 50 12.97 7.07 -13.39
CA ILE A 50 12.53 5.83 -14.07
C ILE A 50 12.14 6.05 -15.54
N THR A 51 11.68 7.26 -15.87
CA THR A 51 11.28 7.63 -17.23
C THR A 51 11.76 9.03 -17.56
N MET A 52 11.96 9.30 -18.85
CA MET A 52 12.40 10.57 -19.39
C MET A 52 11.45 11.01 -20.50
N GLN A 53 11.02 12.28 -20.46
CA GLN A 53 10.19 12.86 -21.52
C GLN A 53 11.04 13.51 -22.59
N TYR A 54 10.64 13.37 -23.85
CA TYR A 54 11.30 13.99 -25.00
C TYR A 54 10.28 14.40 -26.08
N SER A 55 10.63 15.39 -26.88
CA SER A 55 9.76 15.94 -27.92
C SER A 55 9.93 15.19 -29.25
N THR A 56 8.81 14.92 -29.92
CA THR A 56 8.76 14.33 -31.27
C THR A 56 7.79 15.09 -32.16
N ILE A 57 7.81 14.79 -33.47
CA ILE A 57 6.82 15.33 -34.42
C ILE A 57 5.36 14.98 -34.07
N ALA A 58 5.15 13.90 -33.31
CA ALA A 58 3.83 13.43 -32.86
C ALA A 58 3.47 13.96 -31.46
N GLY A 59 4.28 14.86 -30.89
CA GLY A 59 4.12 15.39 -29.54
C GLY A 59 5.16 14.85 -28.55
N ILE A 60 4.88 15.05 -27.26
CA ILE A 60 5.75 14.61 -26.17
C ILE A 60 5.60 13.09 -25.97
N LYS A 61 6.72 12.38 -25.95
CA LYS A 61 6.80 10.94 -25.64
C LYS A 61 7.62 10.72 -24.38
N SER A 62 7.46 9.55 -23.78
CA SER A 62 8.27 9.08 -22.65
C SER A 62 9.06 7.84 -23.06
N VAL A 63 10.29 7.74 -22.57
CA VAL A 63 11.16 6.57 -22.70
C VAL A 63 11.55 6.08 -21.30
N SER A 64 11.64 4.76 -21.11
CA SER A 64 12.23 4.21 -19.88
C SER A 64 13.72 4.54 -19.83
N THR A 65 14.24 4.86 -18.64
CA THR A 65 15.69 5.00 -18.44
C THR A 65 16.37 3.67 -18.16
N ALA A 66 15.59 2.60 -17.93
CA ALA A 66 16.13 1.24 -17.93
C ALA A 66 16.73 0.94 -19.30
N THR A 67 18.01 0.56 -19.31
CA THR A 67 18.73 0.19 -20.51
C THR A 67 18.45 -1.26 -20.84
N GLU A 68 17.92 -1.49 -22.03
CA GLU A 68 17.82 -2.81 -22.65
C GLU A 68 18.87 -2.88 -23.77
N PHE A 69 20.15 -2.79 -23.41
CA PHE A 69 21.23 -2.90 -24.39
C PHE A 69 21.63 -4.37 -24.59
N ASP A 70 21.46 -4.87 -25.80
CA ASP A 70 21.92 -6.19 -26.19
C ASP A 70 23.34 -6.11 -26.77
N THR A 71 24.30 -6.62 -26.00
CA THR A 71 25.72 -6.65 -26.39
C THR A 71 26.02 -7.55 -27.58
N SER A 72 25.13 -8.51 -27.90
CA SER A 72 25.34 -9.41 -29.05
C SER A 72 25.00 -8.74 -30.38
N THR A 73 23.99 -7.87 -30.37
CA THR A 73 23.53 -7.14 -31.56
C THR A 73 24.00 -5.68 -31.58
N ASN A 74 24.57 -5.17 -30.48
CA ASN A 74 24.87 -3.75 -30.25
C ASN A 74 23.66 -2.85 -30.47
N THR A 75 22.47 -3.33 -30.10
CA THR A 75 21.22 -2.59 -30.24
C THR A 75 20.56 -2.34 -28.90
N GLY A 76 19.79 -1.27 -28.81
CA GLY A 76 18.99 -0.96 -27.63
C GLY A 76 19.25 0.43 -27.06
N TYR A 77 18.97 0.59 -25.77
CA TYR A 77 19.08 1.85 -25.06
C TYR A 77 20.32 1.87 -24.17
N LEU A 78 21.07 2.95 -24.21
CA LEU A 78 22.25 3.21 -23.37
C LEU A 78 21.99 4.42 -22.49
N GLY A 79 22.24 4.28 -21.20
CA GLY A 79 22.30 5.40 -20.27
C GLY A 79 23.72 5.97 -20.31
N VAL A 80 23.85 7.29 -20.45
CA VAL A 80 25.16 7.95 -20.44
C VAL A 80 25.11 9.08 -19.43
N LEU A 81 26.00 9.02 -18.44
CA LEU A 81 26.27 10.16 -17.57
C LEU A 81 27.34 11.03 -18.21
N ILE A 82 27.00 12.30 -18.44
CA ILE A 82 27.95 13.32 -18.86
C ILE A 82 28.31 14.14 -17.62
N ILE A 83 29.60 14.14 -17.29
CA ILE A 83 30.17 14.88 -16.18
C ILE A 83 30.94 16.06 -16.77
N THR A 84 30.55 17.28 -16.43
CA THR A 84 31.18 18.49 -16.91
C THR A 84 31.81 19.24 -15.74
N ALA A 85 33.12 19.44 -15.80
CA ALA A 85 33.87 20.22 -14.82
C ALA A 85 34.20 21.59 -15.40
N TYR A 86 33.59 22.64 -14.87
CA TYR A 86 33.89 24.03 -15.23
C TYR A 86 34.95 24.60 -14.30
N ASP A 87 36.01 25.15 -14.86
CA ASP A 87 37.00 25.89 -14.11
C ASP A 87 36.54 27.34 -13.82
N SER A 88 37.35 28.07 -13.05
CA SER A 88 37.08 29.46 -12.72
C SER A 88 37.43 30.45 -13.84
N GLU A 89 38.09 29.99 -14.90
CA GLU A 89 38.56 30.78 -16.05
C GLU A 89 37.60 30.67 -17.26
N GLY A 90 36.56 29.85 -17.14
CA GLY A 90 35.55 29.60 -18.17
C GLY A 90 35.86 28.41 -19.07
N GLY A 91 36.93 27.68 -18.80
CA GLY A 91 37.22 26.38 -19.41
C GLY A 91 36.31 25.28 -18.85
N SER A 92 36.14 24.21 -19.63
CA SER A 92 35.39 23.04 -19.20
C SER A 92 35.99 21.75 -19.75
N ASP A 93 36.07 20.73 -18.90
CA ASP A 93 36.38 19.36 -19.30
C ASP A 93 35.13 18.48 -19.18
N GLU A 94 34.97 17.55 -20.12
CA GLU A 94 33.82 16.63 -20.18
C GLU A 94 34.26 15.17 -20.12
N PHE A 95 33.54 14.38 -19.33
CA PHE A 95 33.75 12.95 -19.16
C PHE A 95 32.42 12.22 -19.35
N ALA A 96 32.45 11.07 -20.03
CA ALA A 96 31.27 10.24 -20.23
C ALA A 96 31.43 8.89 -19.53
N ILE A 97 30.38 8.47 -18.82
CA ILE A 97 30.26 7.13 -18.24
C ILE A 97 29.06 6.45 -18.88
N ILE A 98 29.30 5.32 -19.54
CA ILE A 98 28.23 4.48 -20.09
C ILE A 98 27.71 3.58 -18.98
N LEU A 99 26.40 3.57 -18.79
CA LEU A 99 25.69 2.81 -17.77
C LEU A 99 24.80 1.74 -18.41
N ILE A 100 24.72 0.59 -17.74
CA ILE A 100 23.63 -0.37 -17.91
C ILE A 100 22.73 -0.21 -16.68
N ILE A 101 21.60 0.48 -16.88
CA ILE A 101 20.58 0.76 -15.87
C ILE A 101 19.54 -0.36 -15.94
N SER A 102 19.46 -1.21 -14.93
CA SER A 102 18.41 -2.23 -14.84
C SER A 102 17.39 -1.80 -13.80
N GLU A 103 16.11 -1.80 -14.15
CA GLU A 103 15.05 -1.77 -13.15
C GLU A 103 15.11 -3.08 -12.37
N GLN A 104 15.57 -3.03 -11.12
CA GLN A 104 15.34 -4.15 -10.24
C GLN A 104 13.84 -4.23 -9.97
N PRO A 105 13.17 -5.34 -10.31
CA PRO A 105 11.78 -5.51 -9.92
C PRO A 105 11.73 -5.47 -8.40
N ILE A 106 10.86 -4.62 -7.84
CA ILE A 106 10.60 -4.63 -6.41
C ILE A 106 10.05 -6.02 -6.08
N ASP A 107 10.85 -6.83 -5.39
CA ASP A 107 10.42 -8.17 -4.98
C ASP A 107 9.40 -8.06 -3.85
N PHE A 108 8.11 -8.04 -4.23
CA PHE A 108 7.00 -8.02 -3.30
C PHE A 108 6.97 -9.25 -2.37
N SER A 109 7.76 -10.30 -2.64
CA SER A 109 7.90 -11.47 -1.75
C SER A 109 8.30 -11.06 -0.34
N PHE A 110 9.27 -10.14 -0.19
CA PHE A 110 9.70 -9.67 1.13
C PHE A 110 8.59 -8.92 1.88
N ILE A 111 7.79 -8.11 1.18
CA ILE A 111 6.68 -7.37 1.77
C ILE A 111 5.58 -8.34 2.24
N ILE A 112 5.26 -9.34 1.41
CA ILE A 112 4.27 -10.37 1.73
C ILE A 112 4.70 -11.19 2.95
N ILE A 113 5.99 -11.58 3.03
CA ILE A 113 6.54 -12.31 4.18
C ILE A 113 6.39 -11.49 5.47
N ILE A 114 6.72 -10.20 5.45
CA ILE A 114 6.57 -9.31 6.63
C ILE A 114 5.11 -9.25 7.08
N VAL A 115 4.16 -9.09 6.14
CA VAL A 115 2.72 -9.04 6.46
C VAL A 115 2.25 -10.35 7.08
N LEU A 116 2.64 -11.51 6.53
CA LEU A 116 2.27 -12.83 7.07
C LEU A 116 2.84 -13.04 8.47
N VAL A 117 4.08 -12.62 8.73
CA VAL A 117 4.69 -12.70 10.07
C VAL A 117 3.91 -11.85 11.07
N VAL A 118 3.55 -10.62 10.72
CA VAL A 118 2.78 -9.72 11.60
C VAL A 118 1.40 -10.30 11.91
N ILE A 119 0.68 -10.79 10.91
CA ILE A 119 -0.62 -11.45 11.09
C ILE A 119 -0.46 -12.71 11.97
N GLY A 120 0.60 -13.48 11.75
CA GLY A 120 0.94 -14.65 12.55
C GLY A 120 1.17 -14.31 14.03
N ILE A 121 1.93 -13.25 14.33
CA ILE A 121 2.20 -12.79 15.70
C ILE A 121 0.91 -12.32 16.38
N ILE A 122 0.09 -11.52 15.70
CA ILE A 122 -1.18 -11.03 16.24
C ILE A 122 -2.14 -12.20 16.51
N GLY A 123 -2.25 -13.14 15.56
CA GLY A 123 -3.07 -14.34 15.69
C GLY A 123 -2.59 -15.23 16.85
N PHE A 124 -1.28 -15.44 16.97
CA PHE A 124 -0.69 -16.25 18.03
C PHE A 124 -0.90 -15.62 19.41
N ALA A 125 -0.71 -14.30 19.54
CA ALA A 125 -0.99 -13.58 20.77
C ALA A 125 -2.48 -13.66 21.16
N GLY A 126 -3.39 -13.49 20.20
CA GLY A 126 -4.83 -13.66 20.40
C GLY A 126 -5.20 -15.08 20.85
N MET A 127 -4.61 -16.09 20.22
CA MET A 127 -4.80 -17.50 20.56
C MET A 127 -4.34 -17.80 22.00
N LEU A 128 -3.16 -17.32 22.42
CA LEU A 128 -2.66 -17.49 23.78
C LEU A 128 -3.60 -16.87 24.83
N ILE A 129 -4.11 -15.66 24.57
CA ILE A 129 -5.07 -14.99 25.45
C ILE A 129 -6.38 -15.78 25.55
N TYR A 130 -6.87 -16.31 24.44
CA TYR A 130 -8.08 -17.13 24.39
C TYR A 130 -7.95 -18.41 25.22
N PHE A 131 -6.85 -19.16 25.06
CA PHE A 131 -6.61 -20.39 25.83
C PHE A 131 -6.40 -20.11 27.33
N ALA A 132 -5.71 -19.02 27.68
CA ALA A 132 -5.54 -18.61 29.09
C ALA A 132 -6.87 -18.27 29.78
N LYS A 133 -7.83 -17.69 29.04
CA LYS A 133 -9.19 -17.45 29.54
C LYS A 133 -10.00 -18.75 29.69
N LYS A 134 -9.84 -19.71 28.77
CA LYS A 134 -10.58 -20.98 28.77
C LYS A 134 -10.20 -21.87 29.97
N GLN A 135 -8.93 -21.92 30.36
CA GLN A 135 -8.46 -22.74 31.48
C GLN A 135 -9.02 -22.32 32.85
N LYS A 136 -9.42 -21.06 33.04
CA LYS A 136 -9.92 -20.56 34.34
C LYS A 136 -11.38 -20.95 34.65
N ARG A 137 -12.12 -21.56 33.72
CA ARG A 137 -13.56 -21.88 33.90
C ARG A 137 -13.86 -23.26 34.49
N SER A 138 -12.87 -24.09 34.80
CA SER A 138 -13.08 -25.45 35.33
C SER A 138 -12.77 -25.59 36.84
N LYS A 139 -13.58 -24.98 37.71
CA LYS A 139 -13.81 -25.47 39.09
C LYS A 139 -15.23 -25.05 39.50
N ILE A 140 -16.20 -25.95 39.30
CA ILE A 140 -17.54 -25.82 39.86
C ILE A 140 -17.62 -26.81 41.03
N THR A 141 -17.76 -26.29 42.25
CA THR A 141 -18.04 -27.04 43.47
C THR A 141 -19.43 -27.65 43.38
N GLN A 142 -19.53 -28.97 43.55
CA GLN A 142 -20.75 -29.74 43.44
C GLN A 142 -21.58 -29.62 44.74
N TYR A 143 -22.76 -28.99 44.68
CA TYR A 143 -23.74 -28.98 45.78
C TYR A 143 -24.83 -30.01 45.46
N GLN A 144 -25.02 -31.01 46.33
CA GLN A 144 -26.09 -32.01 46.20
C GLN A 144 -27.33 -31.57 46.99
N PRO A 145 -28.53 -31.49 46.39
CA PRO A 145 -29.75 -31.45 47.16
C PRO A 145 -30.20 -32.87 47.54
N MET A 146 -30.43 -33.05 48.84
CA MET A 146 -30.98 -34.23 49.49
C MET A 146 -32.48 -34.35 49.18
N TYR A 147 -32.94 -35.51 48.72
CA TYR A 147 -34.34 -35.77 48.39
C TYR A 147 -35.11 -36.09 49.68
N GLN A 148 -36.16 -35.33 49.98
CA GLN A 148 -37.07 -35.64 51.09
C GLN A 148 -38.52 -35.62 50.58
N ASP A 149 -39.16 -36.74 50.81
CA ASP A 149 -40.41 -37.23 50.24
C ASP A 149 -41.58 -36.87 51.17
N TYR A 150 -42.61 -36.13 50.71
CA TYR A 150 -43.90 -36.01 51.41
C TYR A 150 -45.08 -35.66 50.48
N TYR A 151 -46.02 -36.62 50.43
CA TYR A 151 -47.49 -36.57 50.34
C TYR A 151 -48.23 -35.36 49.73
N TYR A 152 -49.10 -35.66 48.77
CA TYR A 152 -50.10 -34.76 48.16
C TYR A 152 -51.39 -34.73 48.99
N GLU A 153 -51.88 -33.52 49.30
CA GLU A 153 -53.20 -33.28 49.90
C GLU A 153 -53.92 -32.18 49.10
N PRO A 154 -55.22 -32.33 48.76
CA PRO A 154 -55.85 -31.55 47.70
C PRO A 154 -56.59 -30.28 48.18
N SER A 155 -56.76 -29.37 47.21
CA SER A 155 -57.80 -28.33 47.06
C SER A 155 -57.75 -27.09 47.98
N ILE A 156 -57.82 -25.91 47.36
CA ILE A 156 -58.87 -24.87 47.53
C ILE A 156 -58.61 -23.73 46.52
N GLU A 157 -59.70 -23.19 45.99
CA GLU A 157 -59.83 -22.30 44.83
C GLU A 157 -59.46 -20.80 45.07
N LYS A 158 -59.11 -20.12 43.95
CA LYS A 158 -59.50 -18.72 43.56
C LYS A 158 -58.70 -17.52 44.17
N PRO A 159 -58.58 -16.32 43.53
CA PRO A 159 -59.00 -15.85 42.19
C PRO A 159 -57.88 -15.29 41.26
N GLU A 160 -58.31 -15.07 40.02
CA GLU A 160 -57.72 -14.29 38.91
C GLU A 160 -57.44 -12.83 39.25
N GLU A 161 -56.36 -12.24 38.71
CA GLU A 161 -56.32 -10.89 38.10
C GLU A 161 -55.23 -10.89 37.00
N THR A 162 -55.59 -11.04 35.72
CA THR A 162 -55.83 -9.96 34.73
C THR A 162 -54.55 -9.30 34.19
N TYR A 163 -54.02 -9.95 33.14
CA TYR A 163 -53.42 -9.46 31.89
C TYR A 163 -52.58 -8.17 31.84
N LEU A 164 -51.37 -8.31 31.29
CA LEU A 164 -50.85 -7.54 30.14
C LEU A 164 -49.59 -8.24 29.59
N THR A 165 -49.74 -9.02 28.52
CA THR A 165 -48.72 -9.23 27.48
C THR A 165 -49.16 -8.41 26.27
N PRO A 166 -48.27 -7.70 25.55
CA PRO A 166 -47.20 -8.29 24.73
C PRO A 166 -45.93 -7.38 24.73
N ASP A 167 -44.81 -7.54 24.02
CA ASP A 167 -44.38 -8.33 22.86
C ASP A 167 -42.82 -8.21 22.81
N PRO A 168 -42.05 -9.20 22.31
CA PRO A 168 -40.59 -9.22 22.38
C PRO A 168 -39.97 -8.74 21.06
N LEU A 169 -39.92 -7.42 20.79
CA LEU A 169 -39.26 -6.90 19.57
C LEU A 169 -38.59 -5.52 19.78
N SER A 170 -37.68 -5.42 20.75
CA SER A 170 -36.90 -4.18 21.00
C SER A 170 -35.49 -4.19 20.40
N HIS A 171 -35.32 -4.68 19.18
CA HIS A 171 -34.09 -4.51 18.40
C HIS A 171 -34.43 -3.96 17.01
N LEU A 172 -34.83 -2.70 16.94
CA LEU A 172 -34.84 -1.95 15.68
C LEU A 172 -33.52 -1.18 15.58
N GLU A 173 -32.56 -1.79 14.91
CA GLU A 173 -31.38 -1.09 14.39
C GLU A 173 -31.86 0.01 13.43
N GLN A 174 -31.46 1.25 13.70
CA GLN A 174 -31.82 2.41 12.89
C GLN A 174 -30.87 2.51 11.70
N PHE A 175 -31.38 2.40 10.47
CA PHE A 175 -30.57 2.44 9.25
C PHE A 175 -30.58 3.86 8.63
N TYR A 176 -29.42 4.37 8.23
CA TYR A 176 -29.27 5.65 7.51
C TYR A 176 -28.69 5.40 6.12
N CYS A 177 -29.16 6.16 5.13
CA CYS A 177 -28.63 6.08 3.77
C CYS A 177 -27.22 6.71 3.71
N PRO A 178 -26.18 6.01 3.23
CA PRO A 178 -24.82 6.54 3.14
C PRO A 178 -24.66 7.61 2.04
N PHE A 179 -25.60 7.71 1.10
CA PHE A 179 -25.52 8.64 -0.03
C PHE A 179 -26.20 9.98 0.24
N CYS A 180 -27.32 9.99 0.98
CA CYS A 180 -28.07 11.22 1.27
C CYS A 180 -28.21 11.54 2.77
N GLY A 181 -27.75 10.65 3.65
CA GLY A 181 -27.81 10.83 5.10
C GLY A 181 -29.21 10.70 5.73
N GLN A 182 -30.24 10.40 4.93
CA GLN A 182 -31.61 10.31 5.45
C GLN A 182 -31.91 8.94 6.06
N PHE A 183 -32.76 8.95 7.10
CA PHE A 183 -33.18 7.76 7.83
C PHE A 183 -34.03 6.84 6.96
N VAL A 184 -33.77 5.54 7.03
CA VAL A 184 -34.53 4.50 6.34
C VAL A 184 -35.10 3.55 7.39
N THR A 185 -36.43 3.49 7.45
CA THR A 185 -37.17 2.73 8.48
C THR A 185 -36.97 1.22 8.39
N GLN A 186 -36.56 0.67 7.25
CA GLN A 186 -36.37 -0.76 7.00
C GLN A 186 -35.24 -0.97 5.97
N PRO A 187 -34.52 -2.10 6.02
CA PRO A 187 -33.53 -2.44 4.99
C PRO A 187 -34.25 -2.60 3.64
N LYS A 188 -34.01 -1.66 2.72
CA LYS A 188 -34.58 -1.66 1.36
C LYS A 188 -33.46 -1.62 0.34
N LYS A 189 -33.65 -2.28 -0.80
CA LYS A 189 -32.65 -2.32 -1.89
C LYS A 189 -32.35 -0.95 -2.51
N PHE A 190 -33.25 0.02 -2.37
CA PHE A 190 -33.10 1.37 -2.90
C PHE A 190 -33.58 2.40 -1.87
N CYS A 191 -32.90 3.54 -1.78
CA CYS A 191 -33.29 4.63 -0.90
C CYS A 191 -34.54 5.35 -1.46
N PRO A 192 -35.62 5.53 -0.67
CA PRO A 192 -36.83 6.24 -1.13
C PRO A 192 -36.63 7.74 -1.34
N HIS A 193 -35.53 8.30 -0.84
CA HIS A 193 -35.27 9.74 -0.88
C HIS A 193 -34.32 10.16 -2.01
N CYS A 194 -33.30 9.34 -2.33
CA CYS A 194 -32.35 9.65 -3.41
C CYS A 194 -32.36 8.65 -4.58
N GLY A 195 -33.06 7.51 -4.44
CA GLY A 195 -33.13 6.48 -5.49
C GLY A 195 -31.91 5.56 -5.60
N GLU A 196 -30.84 5.83 -4.85
CA GLU A 196 -29.59 5.06 -4.92
C GLU A 196 -29.74 3.66 -4.32
N SER A 197 -29.03 2.67 -4.87
CA SER A 197 -29.08 1.28 -4.39
C SER A 197 -28.33 1.10 -3.07
N LEU A 198 -28.93 0.38 -2.13
CA LEU A 198 -28.37 0.11 -0.80
C LEU A 198 -28.10 -1.40 -0.67
N THR A 199 -26.84 -1.77 -0.50
CA THR A 199 -26.41 -3.14 -0.17
C THR A 199 -26.11 -3.22 1.33
N PHE A 200 -27.09 -3.68 2.11
CA PHE A 200 -26.88 -4.03 3.50
C PHE A 200 -26.35 -5.47 3.56
N ASN A 201 -25.07 -5.63 3.91
CA ASN A 201 -24.52 -6.96 4.18
C ASN A 201 -25.08 -7.47 5.50
N GLU A 202 -26.06 -8.35 5.44
CA GLU A 202 -26.48 -9.15 6.60
C GLU A 202 -25.40 -10.21 6.86
N THR A 203 -24.51 -9.95 7.82
CA THR A 203 -23.68 -11.00 8.42
C THR A 203 -24.00 -11.09 9.91
N ASN A 204 -25.10 -11.78 10.21
CA ASN A 204 -25.31 -12.49 11.46
C ASN A 204 -25.04 -13.98 11.20
N GLU A 205 -23.80 -14.42 11.43
CA GLU A 205 -23.37 -15.70 12.05
C GLU A 205 -21.86 -15.87 11.98
#